data_AF-A0A852IV08-F1
#
_entry.id   AF-A0A852IV08-F1
#
_cell.length_a   1.000
_cell.length_b   1.000
_cell.length_c   1.000
_cell.angle_alpha   90.00
_cell.angle_beta   90.00
_cell.angle_gamma   90.00
#
_symmetry.space_group_name_H-M   'P 1'
#
loop_
_entity.id
_entity.type
_entity.pdbx_description
1 polymer ?
#
loop_
_entity_poly.entity_id
_entity_poly.type
_entity_poly.pdbx_seq_one_letter_code
_entity_poly.pdbx_strand_id
1 'polypeptide(L)'
;QDETCRYNPTGKAAKCRGYHEIPEGNEKALKRAVARIGPISVGIDASLPSFQFYSRGVYYDENCNAQNINHAVLAVGYGTQKGTKHWIIKN
;
A
#
# COMPACT_ATOMS: atom_id res chain seq x y z
N GLN A 1 -12.12 -1.10 -21.15
CA GLN A 1 -11.77 -1.66 -22.47
C GLN A 1 -10.53 -2.48 -22.25
N ASP A 2 -10.58 -3.77 -22.56
CA ASP A 2 -9.43 -4.65 -22.38
C ASP A 2 -8.61 -4.67 -23.66
N GLU A 3 -7.38 -4.18 -23.57
CA GLU A 3 -6.42 -4.25 -24.67
C GLU A 3 -5.82 -5.67 -24.78
N THR A 4 -5.34 -6.02 -25.96
CA THR A 4 -4.66 -7.32 -26.16
C THR A 4 -3.27 -7.32 -25.52
N CYS A 5 -2.95 -8.38 -24.77
CA CYS A 5 -1.62 -8.58 -24.17
C CYS A 5 -0.51 -8.60 -25.25
N ARG A 6 0.53 -7.77 -25.05
CA ARG A 6 1.70 -7.65 -25.95
C ARG A 6 3.02 -8.08 -25.30
N TYR A 7 2.97 -9.05 -24.37
CA TYR A 7 4.17 -9.56 -23.72
C TYR A 7 5.18 -10.09 -24.74
N ASN A 8 6.42 -9.62 -24.64
CA ASN A 8 7.54 -10.08 -25.47
C ASN A 8 8.67 -10.61 -24.56
N PRO A 9 9.09 -11.88 -24.70
CA PRO A 9 10.19 -12.45 -23.94
C PRO A 9 11.51 -11.67 -24.01
N THR A 10 11.76 -10.93 -25.10
CA THR A 10 12.98 -10.10 -25.25
C THR A 10 12.97 -8.86 -24.36
N GLY A 11 11.78 -8.35 -23.99
CA GLY A 11 11.59 -7.18 -23.12
C GLY A 11 11.52 -7.52 -21.63
N LYS A 12 11.80 -8.77 -21.22
CA LYS A 12 11.69 -9.20 -19.83
C LYS A 12 12.76 -8.52 -18.96
N ALA A 13 12.34 -7.67 -18.03
CA ALA A 13 13.23 -6.92 -17.13
C ALA A 13 13.40 -7.54 -15.73
N ALA A 14 12.48 -8.40 -15.30
CA ALA A 14 12.51 -9.04 -13.98
C ALA A 14 11.84 -10.41 -13.99
N LYS A 15 12.06 -11.20 -12.94
CA LYS A 15 11.36 -12.45 -12.66
C LYS A 15 10.87 -12.44 -11.21
N CYS A 16 9.68 -12.99 -10.98
CA CYS A 16 9.18 -13.26 -9.64
C CYS A 16 9.32 -14.76 -9.36
N ARG A 17 9.86 -15.11 -8.18
CA ARG A 17 9.98 -16.52 -7.76
C ARG A 17 8.85 -16.94 -6.81
N GLY A 18 8.07 -15.99 -6.30
CA GLY A 18 7.01 -16.23 -5.32
C GLY A 18 6.66 -14.94 -4.59
N TYR A 19 5.68 -15.02 -3.70
CA TYR A 19 5.26 -13.93 -2.82
C TYR A 19 5.06 -14.45 -1.40
N HIS A 20 5.01 -13.53 -0.45
CA HIS A 20 4.66 -13.80 0.93
C HIS A 20 3.60 -12.82 1.38
N GLU A 21 2.73 -13.28 2.26
CA GLU A 21 1.71 -12.46 2.88
C GLU A 21 2.10 -12.13 4.30
N ILE A 22 1.78 -10.91 4.70
CA ILE A 22 1.95 -10.45 6.08
C ILE A 22 0.68 -10.87 6.83
N PRO A 23 0.78 -11.34 8.09
CA PRO A 23 -0.39 -11.67 8.89
C PRO A 23 -1.40 -10.52 8.88
N GLU A 24 -2.66 -10.86 8.62
CA GLU A 24 -3.75 -9.90 8.45
C GLU A 24 -3.86 -8.96 9.67
N GLY A 25 -4.04 -7.66 9.40
CA GLY A 25 -4.17 -6.62 10.43
C GLY A 25 -2.92 -6.38 11.29
N ASN A 26 -1.79 -7.06 11.03
CA ASN A 26 -0.61 -6.96 11.90
C ASN A 26 0.36 -5.86 11.46
N GLU A 27 0.07 -4.62 11.86
CA GLU A 27 0.92 -3.45 11.56
C GLU A 27 2.37 -3.58 12.10
N LYS A 28 2.59 -4.33 13.18
CA LYS A 28 3.95 -4.59 13.70
C LYS A 28 4.73 -5.52 12.76
N ALA A 29 4.08 -6.50 12.16
CA ALA A 29 4.68 -7.37 11.14
C ALA A 29 4.93 -6.57 9.85
N LEU A 30 3.97 -5.75 9.42
CA LEU A 30 4.13 -4.83 8.28
C LEU A 30 5.34 -3.91 8.48
N LYS A 31 5.49 -3.34 9.68
CA LYS A 31 6.61 -2.43 10.00
C LYS A 31 7.95 -3.14 9.84
N ARG A 32 8.04 -4.37 10.35
CA ARG A 32 9.25 -5.20 10.23
C ARG A 32 9.54 -5.55 8.77
N ALA A 33 8.51 -5.87 7.99
CA ALA A 33 8.65 -6.18 6.57
C ALA A 33 9.14 -4.96 5.77
N VAL A 34 8.51 -3.80 5.96
CA VAL A 34 8.92 -2.54 5.31
C VAL A 34 10.38 -2.21 5.63
N ALA A 35 10.79 -2.38 6.90
CA ALA A 35 12.16 -2.09 7.33
C ALA A 35 13.21 -3.06 6.80
N ARG A 36 12.87 -4.35 6.64
CA ARG A 36 13.85 -5.41 6.33
C ARG A 36 13.88 -5.81 4.85
N ILE A 37 12.76 -5.67 4.16
CA ILE A 37 12.58 -6.13 2.78
C ILE A 37 12.54 -4.92 1.83
N GLY A 38 11.79 -3.88 2.19
CA GLY A 38 11.57 -2.71 1.34
C GLY A 38 10.08 -2.43 1.11
N PRO A 39 9.69 -1.78 0.01
CA PRO A 39 8.29 -1.43 -0.25
C PRO A 39 7.35 -2.65 -0.28
N ILE A 40 6.19 -2.53 0.35
CA ILE A 40 5.19 -3.61 0.49
C ILE A 40 3.86 -3.17 -0.12
N SER A 41 3.27 -3.99 -0.99
CA SER A 41 1.92 -3.79 -1.52
C SER A 41 0.89 -3.96 -0.41
N VAL A 42 -0.06 -3.02 -0.30
CA VAL A 42 -1.13 -3.05 0.72
C VAL A 42 -2.47 -2.64 0.10
N GLY A 43 -3.57 -3.15 0.65
CA GLY A 43 -4.92 -2.73 0.31
C GLY A 43 -5.47 -1.74 1.35
N ILE A 44 -6.23 -0.76 0.91
CA ILE A 44 -6.92 0.23 1.75
C ILE A 44 -8.36 0.44 1.28
N ASP A 45 -9.17 1.08 2.14
CA ASP A 45 -10.43 1.71 1.74
C ASP A 45 -10.15 3.14 1.28
N ALA A 46 -10.35 3.41 -0.01
CA ALA A 46 -10.19 4.72 -0.63
C ALA A 46 -11.55 5.34 -1.05
N SER A 47 -12.67 4.83 -0.55
CA SER A 47 -14.02 5.25 -0.97
C SER A 47 -14.44 6.62 -0.41
N LEU A 48 -13.76 7.13 0.61
CA LEU A 48 -14.14 8.34 1.32
C LEU A 48 -13.70 9.61 0.57
N PRO A 49 -14.56 10.65 0.48
CA PRO A 49 -14.18 11.96 -0.06
C PRO A 49 -12.97 12.60 0.67
N SER A 50 -12.81 12.31 1.97
CA SER A 50 -11.67 12.77 2.76
C SER A 50 -10.34 12.24 2.23
N PHE A 51 -10.31 11.02 1.70
CA PHE A 51 -9.14 10.45 1.03
C PHE A 51 -8.96 11.02 -0.37
N GLN A 52 -10.04 11.17 -1.15
CA GLN A 52 -10.01 11.73 -2.50
C GLN A 52 -9.37 13.12 -2.56
N PHE A 53 -9.67 13.98 -1.57
CA PHE A 53 -9.15 15.35 -1.50
C PHE A 53 -8.00 15.52 -0.49
N TYR A 54 -7.45 14.42 0.02
CA TYR A 54 -6.30 14.47 0.91
C TYR A 54 -5.11 15.19 0.23
N SER A 55 -4.46 16.10 0.96
CA SER A 55 -3.37 16.91 0.41
C SER A 55 -2.10 16.92 1.26
N ARG A 56 -2.21 16.91 2.59
CA ARG A 56 -1.07 16.96 3.52
C ARG A 56 -1.46 16.50 4.92
N GLY A 57 -0.46 16.13 5.71
CA GLY A 57 -0.60 15.75 7.13
C GLY A 57 -0.51 14.24 7.33
N VAL A 58 -1.15 13.75 8.39
CA VAL A 58 -1.36 12.31 8.60
C VAL A 58 -2.84 12.05 8.39
N TYR A 59 -3.17 11.24 7.39
CA TYR A 59 -4.56 10.87 7.09
C TYR A 59 -5.09 9.90 8.16
N TYR A 60 -6.29 10.17 8.66
CA TYR A 60 -7.07 9.31 9.53
C TYR A 60 -8.55 9.70 9.39
N ASP A 61 -9.42 8.72 9.20
CA ASP A 61 -10.87 8.91 9.15
C ASP A 61 -11.53 7.71 9.85
N GLU A 62 -12.39 7.98 10.83
CA GLU A 62 -13.07 6.94 11.61
C GLU A 62 -14.06 6.12 10.77
N ASN A 63 -14.50 6.66 9.63
CA ASN A 63 -15.39 5.98 8.70
C ASN A 63 -14.65 5.04 7.73
N CYS A 64 -13.31 5.00 7.79
CA CYS A 64 -12.51 4.10 6.97
C CYS A 64 -12.80 2.65 7.38
N ASN A 65 -13.31 1.84 6.45
CA ASN A 65 -13.74 0.49 6.76
C ASN A 65 -12.66 -0.53 6.38
N ALA A 66 -12.04 -1.14 7.39
CA ALA A 66 -11.02 -2.17 7.21
C ALA A 66 -11.49 -3.40 6.41
N GLN A 67 -12.81 -3.64 6.31
CA GLN A 67 -13.39 -4.72 5.51
C GLN A 67 -13.71 -4.30 4.07
N ASN A 68 -13.69 -3.01 3.75
CA ASN A 68 -13.99 -2.47 2.42
C ASN A 68 -12.70 -2.14 1.64
N ILE A 69 -11.83 -3.13 1.51
CA ILE A 69 -10.59 -2.96 0.75
C ILE A 69 -10.90 -2.87 -0.74
N ASN A 70 -10.69 -1.69 -1.32
CA ASN A 70 -11.06 -1.38 -2.70
C ASN A 70 -9.94 -0.72 -3.52
N HIS A 71 -8.81 -0.40 -2.89
CA HIS A 71 -7.69 0.27 -3.55
C HIS A 71 -6.35 -0.32 -3.14
N ALA A 72 -5.48 -0.58 -4.11
CA ALA A 72 -4.14 -1.14 -3.88
C ALA A 72 -3.08 -0.04 -3.98
N VAL A 73 -2.24 0.09 -2.96
CA VAL A 73 -1.18 1.10 -2.86
C VAL A 73 0.13 0.48 -2.38
N LEU A 74 1.20 1.27 -2.32
CA LEU A 74 2.52 0.80 -1.90
C LEU A 74 2.99 1.50 -0.62
N ALA A 75 3.19 0.75 0.45
CA ALA A 75 3.83 1.24 1.67
C ALA A 75 5.34 1.30 1.45
N VAL A 76 5.91 2.52 1.40
CA VAL A 76 7.35 2.76 1.11
C VAL A 76 8.16 3.13 2.36
N GLY A 77 7.48 3.34 3.49
CA GLY A 77 8.13 3.71 4.74
C GLY A 77 7.13 3.93 5.87
N TYR A 78 7.64 4.29 7.03
CA TYR A 78 6.84 4.67 8.20
C TYR A 78 7.61 5.72 9.01
N GLY A 79 6.89 6.52 9.80
CA GLY A 79 7.49 7.61 10.54
C GLY A 79 6.62 8.14 11.67
N THR A 80 6.99 9.31 12.17
CA THR A 80 6.20 10.07 13.14
C THR A 80 6.24 11.54 12.76
N GLN A 81 5.07 12.16 12.65
CA GLN A 81 4.91 13.58 12.33
C GLN A 81 4.08 14.23 13.42
N LYS A 82 4.62 15.24 14.10
CA LYS A 82 3.94 15.98 15.20
C LYS A 82 3.34 15.06 16.28
N GLY A 83 4.03 13.96 16.61
CA GLY A 83 3.58 12.98 17.61
C GLY A 83 2.71 11.85 17.05
N THR A 84 2.22 11.95 15.82
CA THR A 84 1.36 10.94 15.18
C THR A 84 2.19 9.99 14.31
N LYS A 85 2.13 8.69 14.62
CA LYS A 85 2.74 7.63 13.79
C LYS A 85 1.98 7.49 12.48
N HIS A 86 2.69 7.26 11.39
CA HIS A 86 2.07 7.13 10.07
C HIS A 86 2.85 6.19 9.15
N TRP A 87 2.15 5.66 8.15
CA TRP A 87 2.72 5.03 6.97
C TRP A 87 2.97 6.06 5.89
N ILE A 88 4.06 5.90 5.14
CA ILE A 88 4.32 6.66 3.92
C ILE A 88 3.81 5.80 2.77
N ILE A 89 2.75 6.26 2.12
CA ILE A 89 2.05 5.54 1.06
C ILE A 89 2.34 6.22 -0.28
N LYS A 90 2.70 5.41 -1.28
CA LYS A 90 2.73 5.81 -2.68
C LYS A 90 1.42 5.38 -3.34
N ASN A 91 0.69 6.38 -3.83
CA ASN A 91 -0.54 6.27 -4.60
C ASN A 91 -0.26 6.62 -6.07
#